data_AF-A0A7M7N7E1-F1
#
_entry.id   AF-A0A7M7N7E1-F1
#
_cell.length_a   1.000
_cell.length_b   1.000
_cell.length_c   1.000
_cell.angle_alpha   90.00
_cell.angle_beta   90.00
_cell.angle_gamma   90.00
#
_symmetry.space_group_name_H-M   'P 1'
#
loop_
_entity.id
_entity.type
_entity.pdbx_description
1 polymer ?
#
loop_
_entity_poly.entity_id
_entity_poly.type
_entity_poly.pdbx_seq_one_letter_code
_entity_poly.pdbx_strand_id
1 'polypeptide(L)'
;MHSNEDAIHASRKAAATALTERHRGEWMGAGDPESASVFHHIRSRTIGHAKQRKKVICNLTTRRLPHVLSEREVHVGEINKIFASEWISDHQVVLGTKCNRLIALDLDLNHQVSIPMLRSLPMLRSLPSRKPETFR
;
A
#
# COMPACT_ATOMS: atom_id res chain seq x y z
N MET A 1 26.14 47.48 43.71
CA MET A 1 26.86 46.46 42.92
C MET A 1 25.92 45.39 42.35
N HIS A 2 24.63 45.68 42.12
CA HIS A 2 23.62 44.67 41.72
C HIS A 2 23.25 44.70 40.22
N SER A 3 23.70 45.68 39.43
CA SER A 3 23.33 45.76 38.00
C SER A 3 24.14 44.84 37.08
N ASN A 4 25.28 44.30 37.51
CA ASN A 4 26.14 43.52 36.62
C ASN A 4 25.70 42.05 36.51
N GLU A 5 25.07 41.51 37.55
CA GLU A 5 24.59 40.12 37.56
C GLU A 5 23.34 39.93 36.70
N ASP A 6 22.44 40.91 36.69
CA ASP A 6 21.23 40.92 35.85
C ASP A 6 21.56 40.95 34.35
N ALA A 7 22.60 41.70 33.96
CA ALA A 7 23.06 41.79 32.58
C ALA A 7 23.65 40.45 32.09
N ILE A 8 24.41 39.75 32.95
CA ILE A 8 24.98 38.44 32.65
C ILE A 8 23.87 37.38 32.53
N HIS A 9 22.85 37.45 33.39
CA HIS A 9 21.72 36.52 33.36
C HIS A 9 20.83 36.74 32.13
N ALA A 10 20.62 38.00 31.71
CA ALA A 10 19.91 38.33 30.48
C ALA A 10 20.66 37.86 29.22
N SER A 11 21.99 38.03 29.17
CA SER A 11 22.80 37.59 28.03
C SER A 11 22.86 36.06 27.91
N ARG A 12 22.90 35.34 29.03
CA ARG A 12 22.80 33.86 29.05
C ARG A 12 21.44 33.36 28.56
N LYS A 13 20.36 34.05 28.93
CA LYS A 13 19.00 33.72 28.50
C LYS A 13 18.82 33.98 27.00
N ALA A 14 19.34 35.10 26.49
CA ALA A 14 19.32 35.43 25.06
C ALA A 14 20.15 34.44 24.22
N ALA A 15 21.33 34.01 24.69
CA ALA A 15 22.14 33.00 24.01
C ALA A 15 21.47 31.61 23.98
N ALA A 16 20.78 31.22 25.06
CA ALA A 16 20.02 29.97 25.11
C ALA A 16 18.81 30.00 24.15
N THR A 17 18.11 31.13 24.05
CA THR A 17 17.03 31.31 23.06
C THR A 17 17.57 31.28 21.63
N ALA A 18 18.69 31.95 21.35
CA ALA A 18 19.32 31.94 20.02
C ALA A 18 19.85 30.56 19.59
N LEU A 19 20.37 29.75 20.52
CA LEU A 19 20.76 28.35 20.25
C LEU A 19 19.55 27.44 19.99
N THR A 20 18.44 27.70 20.69
CA THR A 20 17.18 26.94 20.51
C THR A 20 16.48 27.33 19.21
N GLU A 21 16.60 28.58 18.76
CA GLU A 21 16.05 29.07 17.50
C GLU A 21 16.87 28.64 16.28
N ARG A 22 18.20 28.57 16.39
CA ARG A 22 19.06 28.03 15.31
C ARG A 22 18.76 26.56 15.01
N HIS A 23 18.30 25.78 15.98
CA HIS A 23 17.92 24.38 15.77
C HIS A 23 16.54 24.18 15.15
N ARG A 24 15.72 25.23 15.00
CA ARG A 24 14.38 25.16 14.39
C ARG A 24 14.37 25.53 12.90
N GLY A 25 15.47 26.05 12.35
CA GLY A 25 15.54 26.58 10.98
C GLY A 25 16.11 25.63 9.92
N GLU A 26 16.63 24.45 10.28
CA GLU A 26 17.50 23.68 9.38
C GLU A 26 17.07 22.20 9.25
N TRP A 27 15.77 21.96 9.06
CA TRP A 27 15.26 20.67 8.57
C TRP A 27 14.09 20.88 7.60
N MET A 28 14.24 21.79 6.63
CA MET A 28 13.45 21.73 5.40
C MET A 28 14.14 20.76 4.43
N GLY A 29 13.77 19.47 4.50
CA GLY A 29 14.16 18.50 3.48
C GLY A 29 14.59 17.11 3.96
N ALA A 30 14.49 16.77 5.25
CA ALA A 30 14.60 15.38 5.65
C ALA A 30 13.23 14.70 5.44
N GLY A 31 13.10 13.98 4.33
CA GLY A 31 12.08 12.94 4.24
C GLY A 31 12.14 12.07 5.48
N ASP A 32 10.97 11.76 6.03
CA ASP A 32 10.79 10.90 7.20
C ASP A 32 11.73 9.67 7.11
N PRO A 33 12.65 9.42 8.06
CA PRO A 33 13.63 8.34 7.96
C PRO A 33 12.99 6.94 7.81
N GLU A 34 11.70 6.78 8.18
CA GLU A 34 10.94 5.56 7.88
C GLU A 34 10.63 5.37 6.39
N SER A 35 10.61 6.45 5.60
CA SER A 35 10.30 6.41 4.17
C SER A 35 11.43 5.81 3.30
N ALA A 36 12.65 5.73 3.84
CA ALA A 36 13.80 5.06 3.21
C ALA A 36 13.86 3.54 3.50
N SER A 37 13.01 3.04 4.40
CA SER A 37 12.98 1.62 4.73
C SER A 37 12.43 0.81 3.55
N VAL A 38 13.19 -0.21 3.13
CA VAL A 38 12.72 -1.20 2.14
C VAL A 38 11.39 -1.82 2.58
N PHE A 39 11.21 -2.02 3.89
CA PHE A 39 9.95 -2.49 4.45
C PHE A 39 8.81 -1.51 4.19
N HIS A 40 9.04 -0.21 4.38
CA HIS A 40 8.06 0.82 4.07
C HIS A 40 7.75 0.85 2.56
N HIS A 41 8.77 0.68 1.71
CA HIS A 41 8.59 0.60 0.26
C HIS A 41 7.72 -0.59 -0.14
N ILE A 42 8.05 -1.80 0.35
CA ILE A 42 7.30 -3.03 0.07
C ILE A 42 5.88 -2.91 0.61
N ARG A 43 5.71 -2.44 1.84
CA ARG A 43 4.39 -2.24 2.46
C ARG A 43 3.55 -1.21 1.71
N SER A 44 4.17 -0.15 1.20
CA SER A 44 3.47 0.84 0.39
C SER A 44 3.00 0.29 -0.95
N ARG A 45 3.73 -0.66 -1.55
CA ARG A 45 3.30 -1.36 -2.77
C ARG A 45 2.16 -2.33 -2.52
N THR A 46 2.17 -3.06 -1.40
CA THR A 46 1.08 -3.99 -1.06
C THR A 46 -0.24 -3.28 -0.78
N ILE A 47 -0.21 -1.99 -0.42
CA ILE A 47 -1.41 -1.18 -0.19
C ILE A 47 -1.95 -0.57 -1.51
N GLY A 48 -1.27 -0.82 -2.64
CA GLY A 48 -1.63 -0.27 -3.95
C GLY A 48 -1.46 1.25 -4.04
N HIS A 49 -1.88 1.83 -5.17
CA HIS A 49 -1.84 3.28 -5.49
C HIS A 49 -2.76 4.15 -4.59
N ALA A 50 -2.93 3.79 -3.31
CA ALA A 50 -3.78 4.48 -2.34
C ALA A 50 -3.13 5.75 -1.77
N LYS A 51 -1.80 5.90 -1.86
CA LYS A 51 -1.11 7.12 -1.36
C LYS A 51 -1.54 8.40 -2.10
N GLN A 52 -2.06 8.29 -3.32
CA GLN A 52 -2.55 9.45 -4.10
C GLN A 52 -4.05 9.75 -3.99
N ARG A 53 -4.84 8.97 -3.23
CA ARG A 53 -6.29 9.20 -3.09
C ARG A 53 -6.75 9.58 -1.69
N LYS A 54 -5.94 10.33 -0.93
CA LYS A 54 -6.47 11.09 0.22
C LYS A 54 -7.14 12.39 -0.23
N LYS A 55 -8.15 12.29 -1.11
CA LYS A 55 -9.25 13.26 -1.05
C LYS A 55 -10.17 12.73 0.04
N VAL A 56 -10.16 13.39 1.19
CA VAL A 56 -11.06 13.09 2.31
C VAL A 56 -12.49 13.07 1.76
N ILE A 57 -13.07 11.89 1.61
CA ILE A 57 -14.49 11.74 1.31
C ILE A 57 -15.19 12.24 2.57
N CYS A 58 -15.88 13.38 2.47
CA CYS A 58 -16.53 13.98 3.63
C CYS A 58 -17.63 13.04 4.15
N ASN A 59 -17.92 13.07 5.45
CA ASN A 59 -18.92 12.18 6.08
C ASN A 59 -20.29 12.21 5.38
N LEU A 60 -20.66 13.35 4.79
CA LEU A 60 -21.89 13.51 4.00
C LEU A 60 -21.85 12.72 2.68
N THR A 61 -20.71 12.73 1.98
CA THR A 61 -20.51 11.90 0.78
C THR A 61 -20.44 10.41 1.12
N THR A 62 -19.81 10.01 2.23
CA THR A 62 -19.74 8.60 2.65
C THR A 62 -21.13 8.04 2.98
N ARG A 63 -22.00 8.82 3.61
CA ARG A 63 -23.38 8.39 3.92
C ARG A 63 -24.25 8.21 2.68
N ARG A 64 -23.98 8.96 1.61
CA ARG A 64 -24.74 8.87 0.34
C ARG A 64 -24.15 7.85 -0.63
N LEU A 65 -22.88 7.48 -0.47
CA LEU A 65 -22.15 6.58 -1.37
C LEU A 65 -22.91 5.28 -1.70
N PRO A 66 -23.51 4.56 -0.72
CA PRO A 66 -24.23 3.32 -1.02
C PRO A 66 -25.46 3.51 -1.91
N HIS A 67 -26.06 4.70 -1.91
CA HIS A 67 -27.22 5.02 -2.73
C HIS A 67 -26.85 5.50 -4.14
N VAL A 68 -25.61 5.92 -4.35
CA VAL A 68 -25.09 6.39 -5.65
C VAL A 68 -24.42 5.25 -6.42
N LEU A 69 -23.84 4.27 -5.70
CA LEU A 69 -23.26 3.08 -6.31
C LEU A 69 -24.37 2.06 -6.59
N SER A 70 -24.48 1.62 -7.83
CA SER A 70 -25.31 0.48 -8.21
C SER A 70 -24.47 -0.79 -8.17
N GLU A 71 -24.94 -1.80 -7.45
CA GLU A 71 -24.39 -3.14 -7.58
C GLU A 71 -24.66 -3.67 -8.99
N ARG A 72 -23.66 -4.31 -9.59
CA ARG A 72 -23.76 -4.95 -10.90
C ARG A 72 -23.34 -6.39 -10.77
N GLU A 73 -24.23 -7.30 -11.17
CA GLU A 73 -23.90 -8.70 -11.28
C GLU A 73 -23.03 -8.92 -12.53
N VAL A 74 -21.94 -9.67 -12.37
CA VAL A 74 -21.00 -9.97 -13.44
C VAL A 74 -21.00 -11.47 -13.65
N HIS A 75 -21.39 -11.91 -14.84
CA HIS A 75 -21.44 -13.32 -15.16
C HIS A 75 -20.07 -13.82 -15.59
N VAL A 76 -19.44 -14.61 -14.73
CA VAL A 76 -18.06 -15.10 -14.92
C VAL A 76 -18.02 -16.48 -15.59
N GLY A 77 -19.16 -17.00 -16.05
CA GLY A 77 -19.27 -18.29 -16.74
C GLY A 77 -19.04 -19.51 -15.83
N GLU A 78 -18.56 -20.62 -16.41
CA GLU A 78 -18.32 -21.88 -15.71
C GLU A 78 -17.03 -21.85 -14.86
N ILE A 79 -17.09 -21.14 -13.75
CA ILE A 79 -16.01 -21.10 -12.77
C ILE A 79 -16.48 -21.78 -11.49
N ASN A 80 -15.60 -22.59 -10.90
CA ASN A 80 -15.82 -23.10 -9.55
C ASN A 80 -15.92 -21.94 -8.54
N LYS A 81 -16.36 -22.23 -7.31
CA LYS A 81 -16.45 -21.22 -6.23
C LYS A 81 -15.22 -20.31 -6.17
N ILE A 82 -15.44 -19.00 -6.21
CA ILE A 82 -14.42 -17.97 -6.01
C ILE A 82 -14.21 -17.83 -4.49
N PHE A 83 -12.95 -17.90 -4.05
CA PHE A 83 -12.56 -17.77 -2.64
C PHE A 83 -11.75 -16.51 -2.36
N ALA A 84 -11.14 -15.92 -3.38
CA ALA A 84 -10.39 -14.68 -3.28
C ALA A 84 -10.59 -13.85 -4.55
N SER A 85 -10.63 -12.53 -4.39
CA SER A 85 -10.67 -11.59 -5.49
C SER A 85 -9.86 -10.35 -5.11
N GLU A 86 -9.03 -9.86 -6.02
CA GLU A 86 -8.21 -8.67 -5.82
C GLU A 86 -8.27 -7.76 -7.05
N TRP A 87 -8.56 -6.48 -6.85
CA TRP A 87 -8.56 -5.49 -7.91
C TRP A 87 -7.12 -5.15 -8.32
N ILE A 88 -6.82 -5.24 -9.61
CA ILE A 88 -5.51 -4.89 -10.17
C ILE A 88 -5.56 -3.61 -11.02
N SER A 89 -6.76 -3.22 -11.44
CA SER A 89 -7.08 -1.91 -12.03
C SER A 89 -8.47 -1.46 -11.59
N ASP A 90 -8.94 -0.33 -12.09
CA ASP A 90 -10.32 0.16 -12.00
C ASP A 90 -11.37 -0.71 -12.71
N HIS A 91 -10.99 -1.42 -13.77
CA HIS A 91 -11.88 -2.31 -14.53
C HIS A 91 -11.41 -3.77 -14.54
N GLN A 92 -10.31 -4.10 -13.86
CA GLN A 92 -9.73 -5.44 -13.86
C GLN A 92 -9.59 -6.02 -12.46
N VAL A 93 -10.05 -7.27 -12.30
CA VAL A 93 -10.01 -8.03 -11.05
C VAL A 93 -9.39 -9.41 -11.29
N VAL A 94 -8.52 -9.83 -10.38
CA VAL A 94 -7.97 -11.19 -10.35
C VAL A 94 -8.79 -12.04 -9.39
N LEU A 95 -9.16 -13.24 -9.83
CA LEU A 95 -10.00 -14.19 -9.10
C LEU A 95 -9.21 -15.47 -8.80
N GLY A 96 -9.26 -15.89 -7.53
CA GLY A 96 -8.76 -17.18 -7.05
C GLY A 96 -9.92 -18.13 -6.76
N THR A 97 -9.88 -19.32 -7.36
CA THR A 97 -11.01 -20.26 -7.37
C THR A 97 -10.68 -21.58 -6.65
N LYS A 98 -11.71 -22.31 -6.20
CA LYS A 98 -11.59 -23.63 -5.53
C LYS A 98 -10.75 -24.64 -6.32
N CYS A 99 -10.87 -24.61 -7.64
CA CYS A 99 -10.16 -25.54 -8.52
C CYS A 99 -8.73 -25.09 -8.82
N ASN A 100 -8.16 -24.19 -8.00
CA ASN A 100 -6.83 -23.62 -8.18
C ASN A 100 -6.65 -23.01 -9.57
N ARG A 101 -7.64 -22.28 -10.08
CA ARG A 101 -7.47 -21.38 -11.23
C ARG A 101 -7.32 -19.96 -10.76
N LEU A 102 -6.33 -19.27 -11.31
CA LEU A 102 -6.13 -17.83 -11.20
C LEU A 102 -6.60 -17.20 -12.51
N ILE A 103 -7.50 -16.23 -12.44
CA ILE A 103 -8.19 -15.67 -13.62
C ILE A 103 -8.14 -14.15 -13.52
N ALA A 104 -7.71 -13.46 -14.56
CA ALA A 104 -7.89 -12.03 -14.70
C ALA A 104 -9.18 -11.77 -15.48
N LEU A 105 -10.08 -10.97 -14.91
CA LEU A 105 -11.35 -10.57 -15.49
C LEU A 105 -11.34 -9.07 -15.77
N ASP A 106 -11.64 -8.71 -17.00
CA ASP A 106 -11.93 -7.34 -17.44
C ASP A 106 -13.45 -7.10 -17.41
N LEU A 107 -13.90 -6.12 -16.64
CA LEU A 107 -15.32 -5.84 -16.38
C LEU A 107 -16.01 -5.03 -17.49
N ASP A 108 -15.25 -4.31 -18.30
CA ASP A 108 -15.78 -3.52 -19.41
C ASP A 108 -16.07 -4.42 -20.61
N LEU A 109 -15.12 -5.32 -20.91
CA LEU A 109 -15.24 -6.28 -22.00
C LEU A 109 -15.92 -7.59 -21.58
N ASN A 110 -16.11 -7.82 -20.28
CA ASN A 110 -16.49 -9.10 -19.69
C ASN A 110 -15.61 -10.26 -20.21
N HIS A 111 -14.31 -9.98 -20.38
CA HIS A 111 -13.34 -10.91 -20.95
C HIS A 111 -12.45 -11.48 -19.86
N GLN A 112 -12.18 -12.78 -19.92
CA GLN A 112 -11.41 -13.49 -18.91
C GLN A 112 -10.18 -14.18 -19.50
N VAL A 113 -9.07 -14.09 -18.78
CA VAL A 113 -7.81 -14.75 -19.14
C VAL A 113 -7.34 -15.60 -17.97
N SER A 114 -7.08 -16.88 -18.21
CA SER A 114 -6.48 -17.74 -17.19
C SER A 114 -4.99 -17.44 -17.07
N ILE A 115 -4.56 -17.15 -15.84
CA ILE A 115 -3.15 -17.00 -15.50
C ILE A 115 -2.60 -18.39 -15.17
N PRO A 116 -1.64 -18.92 -15.96
CA PRO A 116 -1.12 -20.26 -15.74
C PRO A 116 -0.34 -20.34 -14.43
N MET A 117 -0.71 -21.29 -13.58
CA MET A 117 0.06 -21.63 -12.38
C MET A 117 1.32 -22.42 -12.76
N LEU A 118 2.36 -22.34 -11.93
CA LEU A 118 3.63 -23.09 -12.11
C LEU A 118 3.39 -24.58 -12.42
N ARG A 119 2.52 -25.27 -11.67
CA ARG A 119 2.20 -26.69 -11.90
C ARG A 119 1.37 -26.97 -13.17
N SER A 120 0.73 -25.93 -13.71
CA SER A 120 -0.03 -26.04 -14.95
C SER A 120 0.83 -25.83 -16.19
N LEU A 121 2.02 -25.26 -16.05
CA LEU A 121 2.95 -25.05 -17.16
C LEU A 121 3.48 -26.41 -17.66
N PRO A 122 3.35 -26.72 -18.96
CA PRO A 122 3.78 -28.00 -19.52
C PRO A 122 5.25 -28.32 -19.22
N MET A 123 6.12 -27.30 -19.28
CA MET A 123 7.57 -27.42 -19.08
C MET A 123 7.98 -27.78 -17.64
N LEU A 124 7.15 -27.43 -16.65
CA LEU A 124 7.43 -27.74 -15.25
C LEU A 124 6.86 -29.10 -14.83
N ARG A 125 5.96 -29.69 -15.62
CA ARG A 125 5.43 -31.04 -15.38
C ARG A 125 6.42 -32.15 -15.71
N SER A 126 7.32 -31.90 -16.66
CA SER A 126 8.38 -32.84 -17.06
C SER A 126 9.61 -32.78 -16.16
N LEU A 127 9.72 -31.78 -15.28
CA LEU A 127 10.84 -31.70 -14.35
C LEU A 127 10.65 -32.70 -13.20
N PRO A 128 11.70 -33.46 -12.83
CA PRO A 128 11.63 -34.34 -11.68
C PRO A 128 11.34 -33.50 -10.43
N SER A 129 10.31 -33.89 -9.68
CA SER A 129 9.96 -33.26 -8.42
C SER A 129 11.15 -33.35 -7.47
N ARG A 130 11.82 -32.21 -7.20
CA ARG A 130 12.84 -32.15 -6.14
C ARG A 130 12.15 -32.50 -4.84
N LYS A 131 12.51 -33.65 -4.25
CA LYS A 131 12.10 -33.97 -2.88
C LYS A 131 12.62 -32.84 -1.97
N PRO A 132 11.83 -32.37 -1.00
CA PRO A 132 12.31 -31.40 -0.04
C PRO A 132 13.54 -31.99 0.65
N GLU A 133 14.66 -31.29 0.59
CA GLU A 133 15.86 -31.65 1.34
C GLU A 133 15.49 -31.63 2.83
N THR A 134 15.40 -32.81 3.42
CA THR A 134 15.30 -32.95 4.86
C THR A 134 16.65 -32.51 5.42
N PHE A 135 16.73 -31.29 5.95
CA PHE A 135 17.81 -30.92 6.86
C PHE A 135 17.69 -31.84 8.09
N ARG A 136 18.67 -32.73 8.24
CA ARG A 136 18.86 -33.56 9.44
C ARG A 136 19.48 -32.74 10.56
#